data_AF-G5N8U5-F1
#
_entry.id   AF-G5N8U5-F1
#
_cell.length_a   1.000
_cell.length_b   1.000
_cell.length_c   1.000
_cell.angle_alpha   90.00
_cell.angle_beta   90.00
_cell.angle_gamma   90.00
#
_symmetry.space_group_name_H-M   'P 1'
#
loop_
_entity.id
_entity.type
_entity.pdbx_description
1 polymer ?
#
loop_
_entity_poly.entity_id
_entity_poly.type
_entity_poly.pdbx_seq_one_letter_code
_entity_poly.pdbx_strand_id
1 'polypeptide(L)'
;MIKSSVGFLVARLDDIQPAKVKPLSEVRDDIAAKVKQEKALDAYYALQQKVSDAASNDNESLAGAEQVAGVKAVETGWFSHDTLPEELNFKPVADAIFNGGLVGENGTPGPNSDIITVDGDRAFVVRVSEHKPEAVKPLAEVKEQVTALVKHNKAEQQAKLDAEKLLVELKAGKGAEAMKAAGLSFGEPKTLSRTSQDPVSQAAFALSLPTKDKPVYGVANDMQGNVVLLAFDEVKAGAMPEAQKKAMVQGITQNNAQIVFEALMSNLRKEAKIKIGDALEQQ
;
A
#
# COMPACT_ATOMS: atom_id res chain seq x y z
N MET A 1 54.92 33.01 -19.07
CA MET A 1 55.06 31.67 -18.46
C MET A 1 54.31 31.68 -17.14
N ILE A 2 53.54 30.63 -16.87
CA ILE A 2 52.70 30.51 -15.68
C ILE A 2 53.31 29.40 -14.81
N LYS A 3 53.57 29.70 -13.54
CA LYS A 3 54.14 28.74 -12.58
C LYS A 3 53.02 27.86 -12.03
N SER A 4 53.20 26.55 -12.10
CA SER A 4 52.26 25.52 -11.63
C SER A 4 52.97 24.54 -10.68
N SER A 5 52.19 23.80 -9.88
CA SER A 5 52.69 22.76 -8.96
C SER A 5 53.47 21.65 -9.69
N VAL A 6 53.28 21.50 -11.00
CA VAL A 6 53.96 20.50 -11.84
C VAL A 6 55.05 21.09 -12.76
N GLY A 7 55.41 22.37 -12.60
CA GLY A 7 56.45 23.03 -13.39
C GLY A 7 55.99 24.35 -14.05
N PHE A 8 56.57 24.69 -15.20
CA PHE A 8 56.23 25.92 -15.94
C PHE A 8 55.33 25.60 -17.13
N LEU A 9 54.17 26.25 -17.18
CA LEU A 9 53.26 26.21 -18.31
C LEU A 9 53.55 27.40 -19.24
N VAL A 10 53.74 27.12 -20.52
CA VAL A 10 53.82 28.13 -21.57
C VAL A 10 52.53 28.06 -22.37
N ALA A 11 51.61 28.99 -22.09
CA ALA A 11 50.41 29.16 -22.88
C ALA A 11 50.66 30.20 -23.97
N ARG A 12 50.36 29.84 -25.22
CA ARG A 12 50.32 30.77 -26.35
C ARG A 12 48.86 31.02 -26.70
N LEU A 13 48.48 32.29 -26.74
CA LEU A 13 47.14 32.70 -27.16
C LEU A 13 47.12 32.65 -28.68
N ASP A 14 46.57 31.58 -29.24
CA ASP A 14 46.52 31.40 -30.70
C ASP A 14 45.46 32.31 -31.34
N ASP A 15 44.33 32.56 -30.65
CA ASP A 15 43.24 33.42 -31.13
C ASP A 15 42.35 33.91 -29.95
N ILE A 16 41.67 35.04 -30.12
CA ILE A 16 40.66 35.55 -29.17
C ILE A 16 39.31 35.59 -29.89
N GLN A 17 38.43 34.65 -29.55
CA GLN A 17 37.06 34.67 -30.02
C GLN A 17 36.21 35.53 -29.07
N PRO A 18 35.61 36.65 -29.53
CA PRO A 18 34.74 37.45 -28.68
C PRO A 18 33.52 36.62 -28.24
N ALA A 19 33.12 36.77 -26.98
CA ALA A 19 31.97 36.07 -26.45
C ALA A 19 30.72 36.42 -27.27
N LYS A 20 30.07 35.40 -27.85
CA LYS A 20 28.78 35.58 -28.53
C LYS A 20 27.70 35.79 -27.46
N VAL A 21 27.36 37.04 -27.22
CA VAL A 21 26.20 37.43 -26.40
C VAL A 21 24.93 37.34 -27.25
N LYS A 22 23.91 36.64 -26.74
CA LYS A 22 22.59 36.66 -27.37
C LYS A 22 22.01 38.07 -27.19
N PRO A 23 21.55 38.74 -28.26
CA PRO A 23 20.92 40.05 -28.13
C PRO A 23 19.63 39.93 -27.32
N LEU A 24 19.29 40.99 -26.58
CA LEU A 24 18.08 41.01 -25.75
C LEU A 24 16.83 40.62 -26.55
N SER A 25 16.74 41.01 -27.82
CA SER A 25 15.62 40.64 -28.70
C SER A 25 15.41 39.13 -28.86
N GLU A 26 16.46 38.33 -28.79
CA GLU A 26 16.39 36.86 -28.91
C GLU A 26 16.02 36.16 -27.60
N VAL A 27 16.21 36.83 -26.45
CA VAL A 27 15.97 36.26 -25.11
C VAL A 27 14.94 37.05 -24.30
N ARG A 28 14.31 38.06 -24.90
CA ARG A 28 13.41 39.00 -24.22
C ARG A 28 12.25 38.27 -23.57
N ASP A 29 11.63 37.35 -24.29
CA ASP A 29 10.44 36.64 -23.84
C ASP A 29 10.78 35.68 -22.71
N ASP A 30 11.92 34.98 -22.79
CA ASP A 30 12.44 34.13 -21.71
C ASP A 30 12.73 34.95 -20.45
N ILE A 31 13.37 36.12 -20.60
CA ILE A 31 13.65 37.02 -19.48
C ILE A 31 12.35 37.57 -18.89
N ALA A 32 11.40 37.98 -19.73
CA ALA A 32 10.11 38.49 -19.28
C ALA A 32 9.32 37.41 -18.52
N ALA A 33 9.33 36.17 -19.00
CA ALA A 33 8.71 35.03 -18.32
C ALA A 33 9.36 34.79 -16.96
N LYS A 34 10.70 34.79 -16.90
CA LYS A 34 11.46 34.61 -15.65
C LYS A 34 11.18 35.71 -14.64
N VAL A 35 11.25 36.98 -15.04
CA VAL A 35 10.98 38.11 -14.16
C VAL A 35 9.54 38.09 -13.67
N LYS A 36 8.57 37.72 -14.53
CA LYS A 36 7.17 37.58 -14.14
C LYS A 36 7.00 36.49 -13.08
N GLN A 37 7.66 35.35 -13.25
CA GLN A 37 7.64 34.26 -12.28
C GLN A 37 8.25 34.68 -10.94
N GLU A 38 9.44 35.31 -10.95
CA GLU A 38 10.10 35.81 -9.74
C GLU A 38 9.21 36.83 -9.01
N LYS A 39 8.63 37.79 -9.73
CA LYS A 39 7.71 38.77 -9.13
C LYS A 39 6.42 38.17 -8.59
N ALA A 40 5.90 37.13 -9.24
CA ALA A 40 4.73 36.40 -8.75
C ALA A 40 5.05 35.66 -7.45
N LEU A 41 6.23 35.02 -7.36
CA LEU A 41 6.69 34.34 -6.14
C LEU A 41 6.93 35.33 -4.99
N ASP A 42 7.61 36.45 -5.25
CA ASP A 42 7.80 37.52 -4.26
C ASP A 42 6.46 38.00 -3.69
N ALA A 43 5.49 38.26 -4.57
CA ALA A 43 4.15 38.71 -4.17
C ALA A 43 3.39 37.62 -3.40
N TYR A 44 3.53 36.36 -3.80
CA TYR A 44 2.91 35.21 -3.13
C TYR A 44 3.42 35.05 -1.70
N TYR A 45 4.74 35.04 -1.50
CA TYR A 45 5.33 34.94 -0.16
C TYR A 45 5.03 36.16 0.71
N ALA A 46 5.02 37.37 0.13
CA ALA A 46 4.61 38.57 0.85
C ALA A 46 3.13 38.52 1.27
N LEU A 47 2.26 37.92 0.46
CA LEU A 47 0.87 37.70 0.81
C LEU A 47 0.74 36.66 1.92
N GLN A 48 1.43 35.51 1.80
CA GLN A 48 1.45 34.47 2.84
C GLN A 48 1.84 35.04 4.20
N GLN A 49 2.90 35.86 4.26
CA GLN A 49 3.32 36.49 5.51
C GLN A 49 2.22 37.34 6.13
N LYS A 50 1.56 38.20 5.32
CA LYS A 50 0.46 39.03 5.82
C LYS A 50 -0.74 38.21 6.29
N VAL A 51 -1.05 37.11 5.59
CA VAL A 51 -2.12 36.19 5.97
C VAL A 51 -1.78 35.49 7.28
N SER A 52 -0.52 35.05 7.44
CA SER A 52 -0.02 34.47 8.69
C SER A 52 -0.15 35.47 9.84
N ASP A 53 0.34 36.70 9.66
CA ASP A 53 0.27 37.74 10.69
C ASP A 53 -1.20 38.03 11.06
N ALA A 54 -2.10 38.11 10.09
CA ALA A 54 -3.52 38.34 10.33
C ALA A 54 -4.19 37.16 11.06
N ALA A 55 -3.85 35.92 10.70
CA ALA A 55 -4.36 34.72 11.35
C ALA A 55 -3.85 34.58 12.79
N SER A 56 -2.58 34.89 13.06
CA SER A 56 -2.01 34.80 14.40
C SER A 56 -2.47 35.92 15.35
N ASN A 57 -2.93 37.05 14.81
CA ASN A 57 -3.42 38.18 15.61
C ASN A 57 -4.87 38.00 16.11
N ASP A 58 -5.65 37.09 15.52
CA ASP A 58 -7.03 36.79 15.91
C ASP A 58 -7.20 35.27 16.05
N ASN A 59 -7.03 34.76 17.28
CA ASN A 59 -7.18 33.33 17.58
C ASN A 59 -8.64 32.90 17.73
N GLU A 60 -9.62 33.75 17.46
CA GLU A 60 -11.04 33.42 17.53
C GLU A 60 -11.67 33.27 16.15
N SER A 61 -11.04 33.82 15.11
CA SER A 61 -11.59 33.88 13.75
C SER A 61 -10.52 33.87 12.66
N LEU A 62 -10.91 33.54 11.43
CA LEU A 62 -10.10 33.72 10.22
C LEU A 62 -10.41 35.03 9.49
N ALA A 63 -11.31 35.87 9.99
CA ALA A 63 -11.81 37.06 9.28
C ALA A 63 -10.69 38.03 8.83
N GLY A 64 -9.66 38.24 9.65
CA GLY A 64 -8.49 39.05 9.28
C GLY A 64 -7.71 38.43 8.11
N ALA A 65 -7.47 37.12 8.17
CA ALA A 65 -6.81 36.37 7.11
C ALA A 65 -7.61 36.38 5.81
N GLU A 66 -8.94 36.24 5.89
CA GLU A 66 -9.83 36.34 4.72
C GLU A 66 -9.73 37.70 4.03
N GLN A 67 -9.74 38.79 4.81
CA GLN A 67 -9.66 40.14 4.29
C GLN A 67 -8.32 40.40 3.59
N VAL A 68 -7.22 39.92 4.18
CA VAL A 68 -5.88 40.07 3.60
C VAL A 68 -5.71 39.22 2.34
N ALA A 69 -6.18 37.97 2.38
CA ALA A 69 -6.05 37.03 1.27
C ALA A 69 -7.03 37.34 0.12
N GLY A 70 -8.12 38.06 0.39
CA GLY A 70 -9.19 38.31 -0.57
C GLY A 70 -10.04 37.06 -0.89
N VAL A 71 -9.98 36.04 -0.03
CA VAL A 71 -10.74 34.79 -0.16
C VAL A 71 -11.49 34.50 1.13
N LYS A 72 -12.63 33.80 1.01
CA LYS A 72 -13.43 33.41 2.16
C LYS A 72 -13.03 32.03 2.67
N ALA A 73 -13.00 31.86 3.98
CA ALA A 73 -12.83 30.57 4.60
C ALA A 73 -14.03 29.67 4.27
N VAL A 74 -13.75 28.39 4.08
CA VAL A 74 -14.78 27.37 3.83
C VAL A 74 -14.83 26.48 5.04
N GLU A 75 -16.02 26.39 5.64
CA GLU A 75 -16.27 25.47 6.74
C GLU A 75 -16.64 24.09 6.20
N THR A 76 -16.06 23.04 6.78
CA THR A 76 -16.31 21.65 6.39
C THR A 76 -17.37 21.01 7.28
N GLY A 77 -17.90 19.86 6.87
CA GLY A 77 -18.66 19.00 7.78
C GLY A 77 -17.76 18.23 8.75
N TRP A 78 -18.35 17.45 9.66
CA TRP A 78 -17.59 16.56 10.54
C TRP A 78 -16.80 15.51 9.75
N PHE A 79 -15.52 15.34 10.09
CA PHE A 79 -14.66 14.29 9.55
C PHE A 79 -13.77 13.68 10.63
N SER A 80 -13.23 12.50 10.34
CA SER A 80 -12.21 11.81 11.12
C SER A 80 -10.92 11.68 10.30
N HIS A 81 -9.88 11.12 10.90
CA HIS A 81 -8.64 10.77 10.19
C HIS A 81 -8.89 9.88 8.97
N ASP A 82 -9.90 9.00 9.02
CA ASP A 82 -10.23 8.06 7.94
C ASP A 82 -11.19 8.64 6.90
N THR A 83 -11.76 9.81 7.15
CA THR A 83 -12.81 10.43 6.32
C THR A 83 -12.48 11.88 5.96
N LEU A 84 -11.18 12.18 5.84
CA LEU A 84 -10.68 13.51 5.51
C LEU A 84 -11.22 13.98 4.13
N PRO A 85 -11.81 15.18 4.03
CA PRO A 85 -12.28 15.74 2.75
C PRO A 85 -11.16 15.85 1.71
N GLU A 86 -11.49 15.67 0.44
CA GLU A 86 -10.50 15.67 -0.66
C GLU A 86 -9.75 17.00 -0.76
N GLU A 87 -10.45 18.11 -0.47
CA GLU A 87 -9.91 19.46 -0.48
C GLU A 87 -8.83 19.69 0.58
N LEU A 88 -8.84 18.89 1.65
CA LEU A 88 -7.87 18.94 2.76
C LEU A 88 -6.88 17.77 2.72
N ASN A 89 -6.96 16.87 1.73
CA ASN A 89 -6.18 15.64 1.66
C ASN A 89 -4.73 15.87 1.22
N PHE A 90 -4.03 16.72 1.96
CA PHE A 90 -2.59 16.94 1.87
C PHE A 90 -1.96 16.52 3.18
N LYS A 91 -0.90 15.71 3.12
CA LYS A 91 -0.24 15.22 4.33
C LYS A 91 0.14 16.34 5.32
N PRO A 92 0.75 17.46 4.91
CA PRO A 92 1.05 18.56 5.83
C PRO A 92 -0.19 19.18 6.50
N VAL A 93 -1.31 19.25 5.78
CA VAL A 93 -2.59 19.80 6.29
C VAL A 93 -3.21 18.83 7.28
N ALA A 94 -3.28 17.54 6.92
CA ALA A 94 -3.77 16.49 7.81
C ALA A 94 -2.95 16.42 9.11
N ASP A 95 -1.62 16.43 9.00
CA ASP A 95 -0.72 16.43 10.15
C ASP A 95 -0.97 17.65 11.05
N ALA A 96 -1.16 18.84 10.47
CA ALA A 96 -1.46 20.05 11.24
C ALA A 96 -2.83 19.99 11.96
N ILE A 97 -3.85 19.43 11.31
CA ILE A 97 -5.20 19.27 11.91
C ILE A 97 -5.17 18.27 13.07
N PHE A 98 -4.44 17.15 12.92
CA PHE A 98 -4.51 16.04 13.87
C PHE A 98 -3.34 15.96 14.87
N ASN A 99 -2.32 16.83 14.80
CA ASN A 99 -1.23 16.84 15.78
C ASN A 99 -1.63 17.39 17.16
N GLY A 100 -2.86 17.89 17.31
CA GLY A 100 -3.43 18.40 18.56
C GLY A 100 -3.12 19.88 18.85
N GLY A 101 -2.27 20.55 18.06
CA GLY A 101 -1.88 21.94 18.30
C GLY A 101 -2.99 22.97 18.02
N LEU A 102 -4.00 22.60 17.22
CA LEU A 102 -5.13 23.48 16.86
C LEU A 102 -6.36 23.27 17.75
N VAL A 103 -6.30 22.33 18.67
CA VAL A 103 -7.36 22.04 19.63
C VAL A 103 -6.94 22.59 20.99
N GLY A 104 -7.77 23.44 21.57
CA GLY A 104 -7.58 24.00 22.90
C GLY A 104 -7.88 23.00 24.01
N GLU A 105 -7.80 23.49 25.26
CA GLU A 105 -8.07 22.67 26.43
C GLU A 105 -9.48 22.07 26.39
N ASN A 106 -9.59 20.80 26.82
CA ASN A 106 -10.85 20.05 26.85
C ASN A 106 -11.59 19.95 25.50
N GLY A 107 -10.87 20.07 24.37
CA GLY A 107 -11.48 19.97 23.04
C GLY A 107 -12.12 21.27 22.54
N THR A 108 -11.87 22.40 23.21
CA THR A 108 -12.32 23.71 22.72
C THR A 108 -11.55 24.13 21.47
N PRO A 109 -12.06 25.07 20.66
CA PRO A 109 -11.30 25.65 19.54
C PRO A 109 -9.98 26.25 20.02
N GLY A 110 -8.88 25.87 19.38
CA GLY A 110 -7.54 26.39 19.68
C GLY A 110 -7.17 27.60 18.81
N PRO A 111 -5.86 27.89 18.70
CA PRO A 111 -5.38 28.93 17.79
C PRO A 111 -5.58 28.54 16.33
N ASN A 112 -5.43 29.51 15.43
CA ASN A 112 -5.32 29.24 14.00
C ASN A 112 -3.98 28.56 13.71
N SER A 113 -3.90 27.77 12.64
CA SER A 113 -2.62 27.19 12.22
C SER A 113 -1.67 28.26 11.69
N ASP A 114 -0.37 27.95 11.73
CA ASP A 114 0.59 28.60 10.86
C ASP A 114 0.23 28.35 9.39
N ILE A 115 0.89 29.08 8.47
CA ILE A 115 0.78 28.81 7.03
C ILE A 115 1.31 27.41 6.73
N ILE A 116 0.43 26.57 6.19
CA ILE A 116 0.76 25.21 5.74
C ILE A 116 0.92 25.26 4.23
N THR A 117 2.16 25.20 3.74
CA THR A 117 2.43 25.11 2.30
C THR A 117 2.36 23.65 1.86
N VAL A 118 1.71 23.39 0.73
CA VAL A 118 1.63 22.06 0.10
C VAL A 118 2.21 22.11 -1.31
N ASP A 119 2.21 20.97 -2.00
CA ASP A 119 2.72 20.90 -3.38
C ASP A 119 2.02 21.89 -4.32
N GLY A 120 2.86 22.54 -5.14
CA GLY A 120 2.44 23.53 -6.12
C GLY A 120 2.51 24.96 -5.58
N ASP A 121 1.42 25.70 -5.80
CA ASP A 121 1.24 27.13 -5.50
C ASP A 121 0.22 27.36 -4.38
N ARG A 122 -0.01 26.35 -3.52
CA ARG A 122 -1.07 26.35 -2.53
C ARG A 122 -0.55 26.42 -1.10
N ALA A 123 -1.25 27.23 -0.31
CA ALA A 123 -1.04 27.34 1.11
C ALA A 123 -2.38 27.43 1.84
N PHE A 124 -2.41 26.87 3.03
CA PHE A 124 -3.59 26.78 3.87
C PHE A 124 -3.34 27.48 5.20
N VAL A 125 -4.39 28.10 5.72
CA VAL A 125 -4.54 28.41 7.14
C VAL A 125 -5.82 27.73 7.57
N VAL A 126 -5.76 26.95 8.63
CA VAL A 126 -6.90 26.19 9.13
C VAL A 126 -7.19 26.55 10.58
N ARG A 127 -8.47 26.46 10.94
CA ARG A 127 -8.97 26.64 12.30
C ARG A 127 -9.91 25.48 12.60
N VAL A 128 -9.76 24.86 13.76
CA VAL A 128 -10.73 23.89 14.25
C VAL A 128 -11.93 24.65 14.84
N SER A 129 -13.09 24.57 14.20
CA SER A 129 -14.32 25.20 14.69
C SER A 129 -14.94 24.40 15.85
N GLU A 130 -14.92 23.07 15.75
CA GLU A 130 -15.37 22.15 16.80
C GLU A 130 -14.53 20.88 16.80
N HIS A 131 -14.32 20.30 17.99
CA HIS A 131 -13.65 19.01 18.15
C HIS A 131 -14.48 18.08 19.03
N LYS A 132 -14.70 16.86 18.53
CA LYS A 132 -15.39 15.80 19.26
C LYS A 132 -14.40 14.67 19.56
N PRO A 133 -14.06 14.41 20.83
CA PRO A 133 -13.14 13.34 21.16
C PRO A 133 -13.71 11.98 20.76
N GLU A 134 -12.82 11.05 20.43
CA GLU A 134 -13.21 9.65 20.23
C GLU A 134 -13.87 9.13 21.52
N ALA A 135 -15.04 8.53 21.34
CA ALA A 135 -15.80 7.96 22.43
C ALA A 135 -16.41 6.64 22.01
N VAL A 136 -16.45 5.70 22.94
CA VAL A 136 -17.22 4.46 22.75
C VAL A 136 -18.68 4.84 22.64
N LYS A 137 -19.28 4.53 21.49
CA LYS A 137 -20.71 4.76 21.28
C LYS A 137 -21.50 3.99 22.35
N PRO A 138 -22.44 4.62 23.06
CA PRO A 138 -23.31 3.94 24.01
C PRO A 138 -23.98 2.73 23.36
N LEU A 139 -24.14 1.63 24.11
CA LEU A 139 -24.82 0.44 23.59
C LEU A 139 -26.19 0.76 23.02
N ALA A 140 -26.91 1.75 23.58
CA ALA A 140 -28.20 2.20 23.05
C ALA A 140 -28.12 2.68 21.59
N GLU A 141 -27.04 3.36 21.19
CA GLU A 141 -26.84 3.88 19.84
C GLU A 141 -26.41 2.80 18.84
N VAL A 142 -25.72 1.75 19.31
CA VAL A 142 -25.21 0.66 18.46
C VAL A 142 -25.92 -0.68 18.68
N LYS A 143 -27.04 -0.68 19.41
CA LYS A 143 -27.71 -1.91 19.86
C LYS A 143 -28.09 -2.82 18.71
N GLU A 144 -28.61 -2.26 17.63
CA GLU A 144 -29.04 -3.01 16.45
C GLU A 144 -27.85 -3.68 15.75
N GLN A 145 -26.74 -2.94 15.60
CA GLN A 145 -25.50 -3.46 15.00
C GLN A 145 -24.92 -4.60 15.83
N VAL A 146 -24.82 -4.41 17.15
CA VAL A 146 -24.34 -5.44 18.08
C VAL A 146 -25.26 -6.67 18.05
N THR A 147 -26.58 -6.45 18.03
CA THR A 147 -27.55 -7.55 17.98
C THR A 147 -27.43 -8.34 16.68
N ALA A 148 -27.28 -7.67 15.55
CA ALA A 148 -27.07 -8.31 14.25
C ALA A 148 -25.77 -9.14 14.26
N LEU A 149 -24.67 -8.59 14.77
CA LEU A 149 -23.39 -9.27 14.88
C LEU A 149 -23.48 -10.52 15.77
N VAL A 150 -24.08 -10.40 16.97
CA VAL A 150 -24.24 -11.53 17.89
C VAL A 150 -25.13 -12.61 17.30
N LYS A 151 -26.22 -12.23 16.61
CA LYS A 151 -27.09 -13.19 15.91
C LYS A 151 -26.33 -13.93 14.82
N HIS A 152 -25.56 -13.22 14.00
CA HIS A 152 -24.74 -13.81 12.95
C HIS A 152 -23.72 -14.80 13.52
N ASN A 153 -22.95 -14.39 14.54
CA ASN A 153 -21.95 -15.25 15.17
C ASN A 153 -22.58 -16.52 15.78
N LYS A 154 -23.75 -16.40 16.43
CA LYS A 154 -24.48 -17.56 16.95
C LYS A 154 -24.98 -18.48 15.84
N ALA A 155 -25.48 -17.91 14.75
CA ALA A 155 -25.94 -18.69 13.60
C ALA A 155 -24.76 -19.46 12.94
N GLU A 156 -23.59 -18.83 12.81
CA GLU A 156 -22.39 -19.48 12.28
C GLU A 156 -21.91 -20.62 13.19
N GLN A 157 -21.86 -20.41 14.50
CA GLN A 157 -21.52 -21.45 15.47
C GLN A 157 -22.49 -22.64 15.41
N GLN A 158 -23.79 -22.34 15.32
CA GLN A 158 -24.82 -23.37 15.19
C GLN A 158 -24.67 -24.14 13.87
N ALA A 159 -24.42 -23.45 12.76
CA ALA A 159 -24.18 -24.08 11.46
C ALA A 159 -22.96 -25.02 11.47
N LYS A 160 -21.87 -24.65 12.17
CA LYS A 160 -20.70 -25.53 12.36
C LYS A 160 -21.06 -26.80 13.11
N LEU A 161 -21.77 -26.68 14.24
CA LEU A 161 -22.21 -27.84 15.02
C LEU A 161 -23.14 -28.76 14.22
N ASP A 162 -24.04 -28.19 13.43
CA ASP A 162 -24.97 -28.99 12.63
C ASP A 162 -24.27 -29.66 11.44
N ALA A 163 -23.30 -28.97 10.81
CA ALA A 163 -22.44 -29.57 9.79
C ALA A 163 -21.59 -30.72 10.35
N GLU A 164 -21.04 -30.58 11.56
CA GLU A 164 -20.29 -31.66 12.24
C GLU A 164 -21.17 -32.88 12.52
N LYS A 165 -22.40 -32.69 13.02
CA LYS A 165 -23.35 -33.79 13.22
C LYS A 165 -23.70 -34.48 11.89
N LEU A 166 -23.99 -33.70 10.85
CA LEU A 166 -24.27 -34.24 9.52
C LEU A 166 -23.07 -34.99 8.93
N LEU A 167 -21.86 -34.49 9.16
CA LEU A 167 -20.61 -35.15 8.75
C LEU A 167 -20.46 -36.53 9.40
N VAL A 168 -20.82 -36.65 10.69
CA VAL A 168 -20.81 -37.95 11.39
C VAL A 168 -21.81 -38.92 10.77
N GLU A 169 -23.04 -38.48 10.50
CA GLU A 169 -24.06 -39.32 9.85
C GLU A 169 -23.68 -39.71 8.40
N LEU A 170 -23.07 -38.79 7.65
CA LEU A 170 -22.51 -39.04 6.31
C LEU A 170 -21.42 -40.12 6.35
N LYS A 171 -20.49 -40.05 7.32
CA LYS A 171 -19.45 -41.06 7.52
C LYS A 171 -20.01 -42.40 8.00
N ALA A 172 -21.14 -42.40 8.71
CA ALA A 172 -21.83 -43.61 9.17
C ALA A 172 -22.74 -44.25 8.09
N GLY A 173 -22.84 -43.65 6.89
CA GLY A 173 -23.68 -44.15 5.80
C GLY A 173 -25.17 -43.80 5.93
N LYS A 174 -25.55 -42.96 6.90
CA LYS A 174 -26.93 -42.47 7.14
C LYS A 174 -27.16 -41.06 6.62
N GLY A 175 -26.18 -40.49 5.93
CA GLY A 175 -26.18 -39.08 5.53
C GLY A 175 -27.31 -38.66 4.59
N ALA A 176 -27.87 -39.55 3.77
CA ALA A 176 -28.95 -39.20 2.84
C ALA A 176 -30.24 -38.76 3.58
N GLU A 177 -30.61 -39.47 4.65
CA GLU A 177 -31.77 -39.12 5.48
C GLU A 177 -31.48 -37.86 6.32
N ALA A 178 -30.28 -37.78 6.89
CA ALA A 178 -29.87 -36.64 7.71
C ALA A 178 -29.81 -35.32 6.91
N MET A 179 -29.24 -35.36 5.70
CA MET A 179 -29.21 -34.22 4.79
C MET A 179 -30.62 -33.80 4.36
N LYS A 180 -31.50 -34.76 4.03
CA LYS A 180 -32.90 -34.48 3.69
C LYS A 180 -33.68 -33.86 4.85
N ALA A 181 -33.48 -34.37 6.07
CA ALA A 181 -34.10 -33.81 7.28
C ALA A 181 -33.62 -32.37 7.57
N ALA A 182 -32.36 -32.07 7.24
CA ALA A 182 -31.81 -30.71 7.31
C ALA A 182 -32.20 -29.82 6.11
N GLY A 183 -32.95 -30.33 5.12
CA GLY A 183 -33.29 -29.60 3.90
C GLY A 183 -32.10 -29.33 2.98
N LEU A 184 -31.02 -30.11 3.10
CA LEU A 184 -29.79 -29.95 2.35
C LEU A 184 -29.66 -30.99 1.24
N SER A 185 -28.97 -30.60 0.17
CA SER A 185 -28.56 -31.49 -0.92
C SER A 185 -27.19 -31.05 -1.43
N PHE A 186 -26.42 -32.00 -1.96
CA PHE A 186 -25.19 -31.65 -2.68
C PHE A 186 -25.56 -31.01 -4.02
N GLY A 187 -24.86 -29.93 -4.36
CA GLY A 187 -24.98 -29.31 -5.67
C GLY A 187 -24.23 -30.09 -6.75
N GLU A 188 -24.16 -29.50 -7.95
CA GLU A 188 -23.43 -30.07 -9.08
C GLU A 188 -21.94 -30.31 -8.76
N PRO A 189 -21.35 -31.43 -9.23
CA PRO A 189 -19.94 -31.72 -9.03
C PRO A 189 -19.03 -30.61 -9.57
N LYS A 190 -18.01 -30.23 -8.79
CA LYS A 190 -17.02 -29.21 -9.17
C LYS A 190 -15.62 -29.80 -9.19
N THR A 191 -14.84 -29.46 -10.22
CA THR A 191 -13.42 -29.81 -10.28
C THR A 191 -12.59 -28.75 -9.57
N LEU A 192 -11.88 -29.15 -8.52
CA LEU A 192 -11.03 -28.26 -7.71
C LEU A 192 -9.55 -28.48 -8.07
N SER A 193 -8.77 -27.40 -8.04
CA SER A 193 -7.32 -27.44 -8.25
C SER A 193 -6.57 -27.27 -6.94
N ARG A 194 -5.47 -28.02 -6.76
CA ARG A 194 -4.59 -27.89 -5.58
C ARG A 194 -3.92 -26.52 -5.50
N THR A 195 -3.78 -25.83 -6.63
CA THR A 195 -3.21 -24.47 -6.68
C THR A 195 -4.25 -23.37 -6.46
N SER A 196 -5.52 -23.74 -6.27
CA SER A 196 -6.58 -22.79 -5.96
C SER A 196 -6.36 -22.17 -4.58
N GLN A 197 -6.61 -20.87 -4.47
CA GLN A 197 -6.58 -20.14 -3.19
C GLN A 197 -7.93 -20.20 -2.46
N ASP A 198 -8.93 -20.83 -3.06
CA ASP A 198 -10.23 -21.03 -2.44
C ASP A 198 -10.14 -21.94 -1.20
N PRO A 199 -10.67 -21.52 -0.02
CA PRO A 199 -10.59 -22.31 1.20
C PRO A 199 -11.25 -23.70 1.10
N VAL A 200 -12.33 -23.82 0.31
CA VAL A 200 -13.00 -25.11 0.09
C VAL A 200 -12.09 -26.08 -0.65
N SER A 201 -11.36 -25.59 -1.66
CA SER A 201 -10.34 -26.36 -2.37
C SER A 201 -9.27 -26.87 -1.42
N GLN A 202 -8.72 -26.01 -0.55
CA GLN A 202 -7.70 -26.41 0.42
C GLN A 202 -8.21 -27.48 1.38
N ALA A 203 -9.42 -27.30 1.91
CA ALA A 203 -10.06 -28.27 2.80
C ALA A 203 -10.30 -29.62 2.10
N ALA A 204 -10.78 -29.61 0.84
CA ALA A 204 -10.97 -30.82 0.06
C ALA A 204 -9.67 -31.60 -0.16
N PHE A 205 -8.55 -30.91 -0.44
CA PHE A 205 -7.24 -31.53 -0.60
C PHE A 205 -6.58 -31.99 0.71
N ALA A 206 -7.10 -31.58 1.87
CA ALA A 206 -6.67 -32.07 3.18
C ALA A 206 -7.39 -33.37 3.61
N LEU A 207 -8.47 -33.75 2.92
CA LEU A 207 -9.19 -35.01 3.17
C LEU A 207 -8.38 -36.21 2.70
N SER A 208 -8.65 -37.38 3.30
CA SER A 208 -8.13 -38.65 2.82
C SER A 208 -8.63 -38.93 1.40
N LEU A 209 -7.82 -39.64 0.60
CA LEU A 209 -8.18 -39.99 -0.76
C LEU A 209 -9.42 -40.90 -0.79
N PRO A 210 -10.42 -40.62 -1.65
CA PRO A 210 -11.58 -41.47 -1.80
C PRO A 210 -11.20 -42.80 -2.44
N THR A 211 -11.97 -43.83 -2.11
CA THR A 211 -11.91 -45.12 -2.82
C THR A 211 -13.04 -45.19 -3.83
N LYS A 212 -12.91 -46.05 -4.84
CA LYS A 212 -13.90 -46.15 -5.91
C LYS A 212 -15.31 -46.33 -5.34
N ASP A 213 -16.24 -45.48 -5.79
CA ASP A 213 -17.65 -45.45 -5.39
C ASP A 213 -17.88 -45.18 -3.88
N LYS A 214 -16.90 -44.59 -3.18
CA LYS A 214 -16.97 -44.22 -1.77
C LYS A 214 -16.41 -42.81 -1.56
N PRO A 215 -17.26 -41.77 -1.60
CA PRO A 215 -16.83 -40.41 -1.35
C PRO A 215 -16.34 -40.23 0.09
N VAL A 216 -15.38 -39.34 0.26
CA VAL A 216 -14.91 -38.89 1.57
C VAL A 216 -15.58 -37.56 1.89
N TYR A 217 -16.20 -37.47 3.06
CA TYR A 217 -16.91 -36.26 3.46
C TYR A 217 -16.03 -35.35 4.32
N GLY A 218 -16.22 -34.04 4.15
CA GLY A 218 -15.55 -33.00 4.93
C GLY A 218 -16.46 -31.80 5.20
N VAL A 219 -15.98 -30.89 6.03
CA VAL A 219 -16.61 -29.58 6.30
C VAL A 219 -15.57 -28.50 6.05
N ALA A 220 -15.99 -27.39 5.46
CA ALA A 220 -15.16 -26.22 5.24
C ALA A 220 -15.97 -24.93 5.40
N ASN A 221 -15.30 -23.78 5.35
CA ASN A 221 -15.93 -22.49 5.13
C ASN A 221 -15.65 -22.03 3.70
N ASP A 222 -16.63 -21.46 3.03
CA ASP A 222 -16.42 -20.80 1.73
C ASP A 222 -15.79 -19.40 1.89
N MET A 223 -15.51 -18.74 0.77
CA MET A 223 -14.95 -17.38 0.77
C MET A 223 -15.86 -16.33 1.42
N GLN A 224 -17.17 -16.61 1.53
CA GLN A 224 -18.16 -15.73 2.16
C GLN A 224 -18.33 -16.06 3.66
N GLY A 225 -17.63 -17.08 4.16
CA GLY A 225 -17.71 -17.52 5.56
C GLY A 225 -18.84 -18.54 5.82
N ASN A 226 -19.59 -18.97 4.82
CA ASN A 226 -20.63 -19.98 5.01
C ASN A 226 -20.01 -21.33 5.31
N VAL A 227 -20.62 -22.09 6.22
CA VAL A 227 -20.23 -23.47 6.51
C VAL A 227 -20.77 -24.38 5.42
N VAL A 228 -19.91 -25.15 4.76
CA VAL A 228 -20.26 -26.05 3.66
C VAL A 228 -19.83 -27.48 3.95
N LEU A 229 -20.69 -28.43 3.56
CA LEU A 229 -20.38 -29.86 3.54
C LEU A 229 -19.81 -30.24 2.17
N LEU A 230 -18.75 -31.02 2.19
CA LEU A 230 -18.04 -31.46 1.00
C LEU A 230 -18.21 -32.97 0.82
N ALA A 231 -18.53 -33.39 -0.40
CA ALA A 231 -18.39 -34.76 -0.86
C ALA A 231 -17.19 -34.81 -1.82
N PHE A 232 -16.16 -35.54 -1.42
CA PHE A 232 -14.96 -35.73 -2.22
C PHE A 232 -15.03 -37.07 -2.94
N ASP A 233 -15.45 -37.03 -4.20
CA ASP A 233 -15.79 -38.24 -4.98
C ASP A 233 -14.56 -38.89 -5.62
N GLU A 234 -13.71 -38.11 -6.29
CA GLU A 234 -12.61 -38.63 -7.08
C GLU A 234 -11.38 -37.71 -7.14
N VAL A 235 -10.20 -38.32 -7.37
CA VAL A 235 -8.96 -37.60 -7.67
C VAL A 235 -8.54 -37.85 -9.09
N LYS A 236 -8.39 -36.78 -9.87
CA LYS A 236 -7.80 -36.82 -11.19
C LYS A 236 -6.32 -36.47 -11.07
N ALA A 237 -5.46 -37.44 -11.38
CA ALA A 237 -4.03 -37.19 -11.47
C ALA A 237 -3.77 -36.18 -12.59
N GLY A 238 -3.14 -35.06 -12.24
CA GLY A 238 -2.64 -34.12 -13.24
C GLY A 238 -1.53 -34.78 -14.05
N ALA A 239 -1.60 -34.70 -15.38
CA ALA A 239 -0.49 -35.07 -16.25
C ALA A 239 0.37 -33.84 -16.50
N MET A 240 1.67 -33.91 -16.19
CA MET A 240 2.60 -32.85 -16.58
C MET A 240 2.82 -32.93 -18.10
N PRO A 241 2.53 -31.85 -18.86
CA PRO A 241 2.77 -31.82 -20.29
C PRO A 241 4.24 -32.11 -20.62
N GLU A 242 4.51 -32.79 -21.73
CA GLU A 242 5.89 -33.16 -22.12
C GLU A 242 6.82 -31.95 -22.24
N ALA A 243 6.30 -30.82 -22.72
CA ALA A 243 7.05 -29.57 -22.81
C ALA A 243 7.53 -29.09 -21.42
N GLN A 244 6.66 -29.20 -20.40
CA GLN A 244 7.00 -28.80 -19.04
C GLN A 244 7.98 -29.79 -18.38
N LYS A 245 7.83 -31.10 -18.64
CA LYS A 245 8.83 -32.11 -18.25
C LYS A 245 10.19 -31.81 -18.86
N LYS A 246 10.24 -31.49 -20.16
CA LYS A 246 11.49 -31.18 -20.88
C LYS A 246 12.16 -29.92 -20.33
N ALA A 247 11.38 -28.86 -20.08
CA ALA A 247 11.90 -27.63 -19.48
C ALA A 247 12.47 -27.88 -18.07
N MET A 248 11.79 -28.68 -17.24
CA MET A 248 12.26 -29.03 -15.90
C MET A 248 13.57 -29.83 -15.95
N VAL A 249 13.67 -30.84 -16.84
CA VAL A 249 14.89 -31.63 -17.03
C VAL A 249 16.04 -30.74 -17.51
N GLN A 250 15.79 -29.83 -18.45
CA GLN A 250 16.80 -28.88 -18.92
C GLN A 250 17.29 -27.95 -17.80
N GLY A 251 16.39 -27.41 -16.99
CA GLY A 251 16.74 -26.57 -15.84
C GLY A 251 17.60 -27.30 -14.81
N ILE A 252 17.23 -28.54 -14.45
CA ILE A 252 18.02 -29.38 -13.53
C ILE A 252 19.40 -29.68 -14.14
N THR A 253 19.47 -29.98 -15.44
CA THR A 253 20.73 -30.29 -16.13
C THR A 253 21.66 -29.08 -16.14
N GLN A 254 21.14 -27.88 -16.45
CA GLN A 254 21.92 -26.64 -16.43
C GLN A 254 22.44 -26.31 -15.03
N ASN A 255 21.59 -26.44 -14.00
CA ASN A 255 21.99 -26.22 -12.62
C ASN A 255 23.12 -27.17 -12.18
N ASN A 256 22.99 -28.46 -12.50
CA ASN A 256 24.04 -29.44 -12.22
C ASN A 256 25.33 -29.14 -12.99
N ALA A 257 25.25 -28.70 -14.25
CA ALA A 257 26.40 -28.31 -15.04
C ALA A 257 27.14 -27.11 -14.42
N GLN A 258 26.39 -26.13 -13.91
CA GLN A 258 26.94 -24.97 -13.19
C GLN A 258 27.67 -25.40 -11.91
N ILE A 259 27.05 -26.28 -11.10
CA ILE A 259 27.68 -26.82 -9.88
C ILE A 259 28.98 -27.57 -10.20
N VAL A 260 28.97 -28.41 -11.23
CA VAL A 260 30.16 -29.17 -11.66
C VAL A 260 31.25 -28.22 -12.18
N PHE A 261 30.86 -27.19 -12.94
CA PHE A 261 31.80 -26.20 -13.46
C PHE A 261 32.44 -25.38 -12.33
N GLU A 262 31.66 -24.92 -11.35
CA GLU A 262 32.16 -24.23 -10.17
C GLU A 262 33.08 -25.11 -9.32
N ALA A 263 32.72 -26.38 -9.13
CA ALA A 263 33.56 -27.35 -8.43
C ALA A 263 34.88 -27.60 -9.17
N LEU A 264 34.84 -27.74 -10.50
CA LEU A 264 36.02 -27.87 -11.35
C LEU A 264 36.91 -26.63 -11.24
N MET A 265 36.34 -25.43 -11.37
CA MET A 265 37.08 -24.17 -11.26
C MET A 265 37.72 -23.99 -9.88
N SER A 266 36.98 -24.34 -8.82
CA SER A 266 37.47 -24.32 -7.44
C SER A 266 38.65 -25.28 -7.26
N ASN A 267 38.56 -26.50 -7.82
CA ASN A 267 39.63 -27.47 -7.75
C ASN A 267 40.87 -27.03 -8.55
N LEU A 268 40.69 -26.61 -9.81
CA LEU A 268 41.77 -26.10 -10.65
C LEU A 268 42.47 -24.90 -10.01
N ARG A 269 41.73 -23.99 -9.34
CA ARG A 269 42.31 -22.86 -8.62
C ARG A 269 43.14 -23.30 -7.41
N LYS A 270 42.71 -24.35 -6.69
CA LYS A 270 43.47 -24.91 -5.55
C LYS A 270 44.75 -25.61 -6.00
N GLU A 271 44.73 -26.31 -7.13
CA GLU A 271 45.89 -27.05 -7.64
C GLU A 271 46.87 -26.15 -8.42
N ALA A 272 46.40 -25.02 -8.96
CA ALA A 272 47.24 -24.07 -9.67
C ALA A 272 48.20 -23.32 -8.73
N LYS A 273 49.47 -23.20 -9.15
CA LYS A 273 50.44 -22.30 -8.51
C LYS A 273 50.20 -20.86 -8.99
N ILE A 274 49.32 -20.16 -8.30
CA ILE A 274 48.97 -18.76 -8.62
C ILE A 274 49.93 -17.82 -7.89
N LYS A 275 50.70 -17.02 -8.63
CA LYS A 275 51.46 -15.89 -8.07
C LYS A 275 50.63 -14.62 -8.24
N ILE A 276 50.23 -14.00 -7.14
CA ILE A 276 49.55 -12.70 -7.12
C ILE A 276 50.64 -11.64 -6.95
N GLY A 277 50.68 -10.63 -7.82
CA GLY A 277 51.61 -9.50 -7.70
C GLY A 277 51.14 -8.47 -6.66
N ASP A 278 52.07 -7.68 -6.13
CA ASP A 278 51.91 -6.79 -4.96
C ASP A 278 50.79 -5.74 -5.03
N ALA A 279 50.10 -5.58 -6.17
CA ALA A 279 49.01 -4.62 -6.33
C ALA A 279 47.65 -5.09 -5.78
N LEU A 280 47.54 -6.32 -5.26
CA LEU A 280 46.29 -6.89 -4.73
C LEU A 280 46.30 -7.21 -3.23
N GLU A 281 47.40 -6.95 -2.50
CA GLU A 281 47.43 -7.11 -1.03
C GLU A 281 46.80 -5.92 -0.27
N GLN A 282 46.27 -4.92 -0.98
CA GLN A 282 45.49 -3.84 -0.38
C GLN A 282 44.04 -3.89 -0.86
N GLN A 283 43.30 -4.91 -0.41
CA GLN A 283 41.83 -4.85 -0.22
C GLN A 283 41.35 -6.00 0.66
#